data_AF-A0A936IK21-F1
#
_entry.id   AF-A0A936IK21-F1
#
_cell.length_a   1.000
_cell.length_b   1.000
_cell.length_c   1.000
_cell.angle_alpha   90.00
_cell.angle_beta   90.00
_cell.angle_gamma   90.00
#
_symmetry.space_group_name_H-M   'P 1'
#
loop_
_entity.id
_entity.type
_entity.pdbx_description
1 polymer ?
#
loop_
_entity_poly.entity_id
_entity_poly.type
_entity_poly.pdbx_seq_one_letter_code
_entity_poly.pdbx_strand_id
1 'polypeptide(L)'
;MRLPVRFETILAYAEITGDYNPIHVDPEFAARSPMKGVIAHGTMSMNLLWQSIAATLGEDALRRTVLDVKFVRPVQHRRHRRRSAGGGSGRPPRSAWRSGCGSREASR
;
A
#
# COMPACT_ATOMS: atom_id res chain seq x y z
N MET A 1 1.58 11.35 16.44
CA MET A 1 2.60 11.05 15.41
C MET A 1 2.04 9.96 14.49
N ARG A 2 2.07 10.12 13.16
CA ARG A 2 1.55 9.12 12.20
C ARG A 2 2.62 8.84 11.15
N LEU A 3 3.23 7.66 11.20
CA LEU A 3 4.24 7.24 10.24
C LEU A 3 3.54 6.71 8.97
N PRO A 4 3.82 7.25 7.78
CA PRO A 4 3.21 6.77 6.54
C PRO A 4 3.84 5.43 6.13
N VAL A 5 2.99 4.42 5.89
CA VAL A 5 3.42 3.15 5.29
C VAL A 5 3.27 3.22 3.77
N ARG A 6 4.40 3.32 3.08
CA ARG A 6 4.48 3.44 1.63
C ARG A 6 4.50 2.06 0.97
N PHE A 7 3.94 1.97 -0.24
CA PHE A 7 3.85 0.69 -0.95
C PHE A 7 5.23 0.18 -1.35
N GLU A 8 6.12 1.09 -1.73
CA GLU A 8 7.51 0.78 -2.09
C GLU A 8 8.26 0.15 -0.91
N THR A 9 7.97 0.59 0.31
CA THR A 9 8.56 0.00 1.53
C THR A 9 8.00 -1.41 1.78
N ILE A 10 6.73 -1.66 1.47
CA ILE A 10 6.12 -2.99 1.57
C ILE A 10 6.76 -3.95 0.56
N LEU A 11 6.97 -3.51 -0.69
CA LEU A 11 7.63 -4.32 -1.72
C LEU A 11 9.09 -4.64 -1.36
N ALA A 12 9.87 -3.63 -0.94
CA ALA A 12 11.26 -3.85 -0.52
C ALA A 12 11.35 -4.80 0.68
N TYR A 13 10.38 -4.76 1.59
CA TYR A 13 10.33 -5.70 2.71
C TYR A 13 9.98 -7.13 2.28
N ALA A 14 9.11 -7.30 1.27
CA ALA A 14 8.86 -8.59 0.64
C ALA A 14 10.14 -9.16 0.02
N GLU A 15 10.96 -8.33 -0.63
CA GLU A 15 12.26 -8.74 -1.18
C GLU A 15 13.23 -9.26 -0.13
N ILE A 16 13.33 -8.55 1.00
CA ILE A 16 14.23 -8.92 2.11
C ILE A 16 13.76 -10.19 2.81
N THR A 17 12.45 -10.35 3.01
CA THR A 17 11.89 -11.45 3.81
C THR A 17 11.50 -12.67 2.99
N GLY A 18 11.37 -12.53 1.67
CA GLY A 18 10.79 -13.55 0.79
C GLY A 18 9.26 -13.69 0.93
N ASP A 19 8.60 -12.83 1.72
CA ASP A 19 7.14 -12.87 1.90
C ASP A 19 6.43 -12.06 0.81
N TYR A 20 6.12 -12.75 -0.29
CA TYR A 20 5.35 -12.25 -1.42
C TYR A 20 3.86 -12.59 -1.35
N ASN A 21 3.29 -12.77 -0.15
CA ASN A 21 1.87 -13.01 -0.03
C ASN A 21 1.07 -11.92 -0.78
N PRO A 22 0.15 -12.28 -1.71
CA PRO A 22 -0.58 -11.32 -2.54
C PRO A 22 -1.34 -10.23 -1.77
N ILE A 23 -1.68 -10.46 -0.49
CA ILE A 23 -2.30 -9.42 0.36
C ILE A 23 -1.38 -8.19 0.60
N HIS A 24 -0.07 -8.35 0.41
CA HIS A 24 0.94 -7.31 0.58
C HIS A 24 1.39 -6.69 -0.75
N VAL A 25 1.46 -7.49 -1.82
CA VAL A 25 2.14 -7.08 -3.06
C VAL A 25 1.22 -6.89 -4.25
N ASP A 26 -0.01 -7.44 -4.22
CA ASP A 26 -0.98 -7.34 -5.31
C ASP A 26 -2.20 -6.50 -4.87
N PRO A 27 -2.32 -5.24 -5.36
CA PRO A 27 -3.46 -4.39 -5.01
C PRO A 27 -4.82 -4.93 -5.44
N GLU A 28 -4.91 -5.66 -6.54
CA GLU A 28 -6.17 -6.20 -7.04
C GLU A 28 -6.62 -7.40 -6.21
N PHE A 29 -5.70 -8.32 -5.92
CA PHE A 29 -5.97 -9.42 -5.01
C PHE A 29 -6.36 -8.90 -3.62
N ALA A 30 -5.58 -7.97 -3.07
CA ALA A 30 -5.81 -7.43 -1.74
C ALA A 30 -7.17 -6.70 -1.64
N ALA A 31 -7.60 -6.01 -2.70
CA ALA A 31 -8.91 -5.37 -2.76
C ALA A 31 -10.09 -6.37 -2.73
N ARG A 32 -9.94 -7.54 -3.36
CA ARG A 32 -10.94 -8.61 -3.34
C ARG A 32 -10.93 -9.41 -2.03
N SER A 33 -9.81 -9.42 -1.33
CA SER A 33 -9.66 -10.11 -0.04
C SER A 33 -10.49 -9.46 1.09
N PRO A 34 -10.62 -10.11 2.26
CA PRO A 34 -11.19 -9.50 3.46
C PRO A 34 -10.45 -8.25 3.95
N MET A 35 -9.19 -8.03 3.52
CA MET A 35 -8.39 -6.87 3.90
C MET A 35 -8.83 -5.57 3.19
N LYS A 36 -9.58 -5.70 2.08
CA LYS A 36 -10.15 -4.59 1.28
C LYS A 36 -9.10 -3.60 0.74
N GLY A 37 -7.87 -4.03 0.61
CA GLY A 37 -6.74 -3.23 0.17
C GLY A 37 -5.42 -3.83 0.64
N VAL A 38 -4.31 -3.31 0.10
CA VAL A 38 -2.95 -3.71 0.49
C VAL A 38 -2.70 -3.38 1.95
N ILE A 39 -2.19 -4.35 2.68
CA ILE A 39 -1.76 -4.20 4.07
C ILE A 39 -0.26 -4.39 4.17
N ALA A 40 0.37 -3.76 5.16
CA ALA A 40 1.76 -3.99 5.48
C ALA A 40 1.96 -5.40 6.07
N HIS A 41 3.15 -5.97 5.91
CA HIS A 41 3.56 -7.17 6.61
C HIS A 41 3.50 -6.95 8.13
N GLY A 42 2.90 -7.89 8.88
CA GLY A 42 2.85 -7.78 10.34
C GLY A 42 4.26 -7.67 10.95
N THR A 43 5.19 -8.50 10.44
CA THR A 43 6.58 -8.52 10.87
C THR A 43 7.34 -7.23 10.57
N MET A 44 6.90 -6.42 9.60
CA MET A 44 7.49 -5.08 9.39
C MET A 44 7.31 -4.19 10.64
N SER A 45 6.15 -4.27 11.29
CA SER A 45 5.91 -3.53 12.55
C SER A 45 6.80 -4.07 13.68
N MET A 46 7.03 -5.38 13.71
CA MET A 46 7.96 -6.00 14.65
C MET A 46 9.40 -5.53 14.44
N ASN A 47 9.86 -5.43 13.19
CA ASN A 47 11.19 -4.93 12.87
C ASN A 47 11.39 -3.48 13.37
N LEU A 48 10.37 -2.63 13.24
CA LEU A 48 10.40 -1.27 13.80
C LEU A 48 10.50 -1.27 15.33
N LEU A 49 9.83 -2.20 16.03
CA LEU A 49 9.96 -2.35 17.48
C LEU A 49 11.40 -2.72 17.85
N TRP A 50 11.99 -3.69 17.16
CA TRP A 50 13.38 -4.10 17.40
C TRP A 50 14.36 -2.95 17.15
N GLN A 51 14.21 -2.21 16.06
CA GLN A 51 15.02 -1.03 15.78
C GLN A 51 14.87 0.04 16.85
N SER A 52 13.65 0.28 17.34
CA SER A 52 13.40 1.23 18.42
C SER A 52 14.08 0.80 19.72
N ILE A 53 14.04 -0.49 20.07
CA ILE A 53 14.70 -1.02 21.27
C ILE A 53 16.21 -0.88 21.16
N ALA A 54 16.81 -1.30 20.05
CA ALA A 54 18.25 -1.14 19.81
C ALA A 54 18.67 0.35 19.92
N ALA A 55 17.91 1.25 19.28
CA ALA A 55 18.25 2.67 19.24
C ALA A 55 18.07 3.40 20.58
N THR A 56 17.19 2.92 21.46
CA THR A 56 16.86 3.61 22.73
C THR A 56 17.50 2.97 23.95
N LEU A 57 17.64 1.65 23.97
CA LEU A 57 18.11 0.87 25.12
C LEU A 57 19.44 0.15 24.85
N GLY A 58 19.92 0.16 23.61
CA GLY A 58 21.17 -0.48 23.20
C GLY A 58 21.06 -1.97 22.87
N GLU A 59 22.14 -2.51 22.30
CA GLU A 59 22.23 -3.90 21.82
C GLU A 59 22.05 -4.94 22.94
N ASP A 60 22.50 -4.66 24.16
CA ASP A 60 22.35 -5.58 25.29
C ASP A 60 20.89 -5.77 25.71
N ALA A 61 20.07 -4.72 25.54
CA ALA A 61 18.64 -4.81 25.77
C ALA A 61 17.98 -5.65 24.67
N LEU A 62 18.40 -5.47 23.41
CA LEU A 62 17.90 -6.24 22.27
C LEU A 62 18.03 -7.75 22.49
N ARG A 63 19.19 -8.21 22.97
CA ARG A 63 19.48 -9.64 23.20
C ARG A 63 18.68 -10.28 24.33
N ARG A 64 18.23 -9.48 25.30
CA ARG A 64 17.51 -9.94 26.50
C ARG A 64 16.00 -9.74 26.41
N THR A 65 15.55 -9.04 25.38
CA THR A 65 14.12 -8.71 25.23
C THR A 65 13.38 -9.91 24.66
N VAL A 66 12.22 -10.20 25.26
CA VAL A 66 11.21 -11.12 24.73
C VAL A 66 9.98 -10.31 24.38
N LEU A 67 9.49 -10.44 23.14
CA LEU A 67 8.29 -9.78 22.67
C LEU A 67 7.18 -10.82 22.46
N ASP A 68 6.09 -10.68 23.19
CA ASP A 68 4.83 -11.36 22.91
C ASP A 68 3.90 -10.37 22.20
N VAL A 69 3.60 -10.63 20.91
CA VAL A 69 2.89 -9.68 20.05
C VAL A 69 1.73 -10.34 19.35
N LYS A 70 0.57 -9.71 19.47
CA LYS A 70 -0.66 -10.07 18.74
C LYS A 70 -1.01 -8.98 17.73
N PHE A 71 -1.11 -9.35 16.46
CA PHE A 71 -1.59 -8.46 15.40
C PHE A 71 -3.11 -8.37 15.44
N VAL A 72 -3.65 -7.34 16.10
CA VAL A 72 -5.10 -7.19 16.33
C VAL A 72 -5.82 -6.58 15.11
N ARG A 73 -5.15 -5.70 14.36
CA ARG A 73 -5.72 -5.05 13.17
C ARG A 73 -4.67 -4.89 12.07
N PRO A 74 -5.06 -5.01 10.80
CA PRO A 74 -4.14 -4.79 9.69
C PRO A 74 -3.72 -3.32 9.59
N VAL A 75 -2.45 -3.09 9.26
CA VAL A 75 -1.92 -1.77 8.96
C VAL A 75 -2.09 -1.53 7.46
N GLN A 76 -3.03 -0.67 7.09
CA GLN A 76 -3.34 -0.38 5.69
C GLN A 76 -2.23 0.45 5.03
N HIS A 77 -1.84 0.08 3.81
CA HIS A 77 -1.10 0.99 2.95
C HIS A 77 -2.01 2.19 2.63
N ARG A 78 -1.62 3.37 3.12
CA ARG A 78 -2.37 4.58 2.77
C ARG A 78 -1.98 5.02 1.37
N ARG A 79 -2.92 4.89 0.42
CA ARG A 79 -2.88 5.69 -0.80
C ARG A 79 -2.97 7.17 -0.39
N HIS A 80 -1.90 7.93 -0.58
CA HIS A 80 -2.04 9.38 -0.64
C HIS A 80 -3.02 9.66 -1.79
N ARG A 81 -4.25 10.07 -1.47
CA ARG A 81 -5.09 10.74 -2.48
C ARG A 81 -4.28 11.97 -2.90
N ARG A 82 -3.65 11.91 -4.08
CA ARG A 82 -3.35 13.15 -4.81
C ARG A 82 -4.70 13.85 -4.94
N ARG A 83 -4.93 14.86 -4.11
CA ARG A 83 -5.97 15.83 -4.38
C ARG A 83 -5.45 16.61 -5.56
N SER A 84 -5.93 16.30 -6.75
CA SER A 84 -5.91 17.29 -7.82
C SER A 84 -6.81 18.42 -7.32
N ALA A 85 -6.21 19.54 -6.90
CA ALA A 85 -6.95 20.78 -6.75
C ALA A 85 -7.34 21.21 -8.18
N GLY A 86 -8.43 20.64 -8.68
CA GLY A 86 -9.09 21.16 -9.87
C GLY A 86 -9.68 22.51 -9.48
N GLY A 87 -8.90 23.57 -9.69
CA GLY A 87 -9.44 24.92 -9.78
C GLY A 87 -10.44 24.93 -10.93
N GLY A 88 -11.72 24.85 -10.59
CA GLY A 88 -12.79 24.94 -11.57
C GLY A 88 -12.87 26.36 -12.12
N SER A 89 -12.42 26.56 -13.35
CA SER A 89 -13.12 27.43 -14.30
C SER A 89 -12.93 26.85 -15.70
N GLY A 90 -13.77 25.89 -16.04
CA GLY A 90 -13.69 25.20 -17.31
C GLY A 90 -14.70 24.06 -17.39
N ARG A 91 -15.95 24.40 -17.70
CA ARG A 91 -16.98 23.44 -18.10
C ARG A 91 -16.40 22.59 -19.23
N PRO A 92 -16.28 21.25 -19.10
CA PRO A 92 -15.74 20.45 -20.19
C PRO A 92 -16.70 20.50 -21.39
N PRO A 93 -16.20 20.58 -22.64
CA PRO A 93 -17.05 20.58 -23.81
C PRO A 93 -17.82 19.26 -23.89
N ARG A 94 -19.12 19.37 -24.20
CA ARG A 94 -20.12 18.27 -24.23
C ARG A 94 -19.84 17.18 -25.28
N SER A 95 -18.68 17.16 -25.94
CA SER A 95 -18.35 16.23 -27.03
C SER A 95 -17.30 15.16 -26.67
N ALA A 96 -16.69 15.19 -25.49
CA ALA A 96 -15.62 14.25 -25.14
C ALA A 96 -16.08 12.81 -24.78
N TRP A 97 -17.38 12.54 -24.82
CA TRP A 97 -17.95 11.19 -24.70
C TRP A 97 -18.91 10.93 -25.85
N ARG A 98 -18.37 10.72 -27.05
CA ARG A 98 -19.09 10.00 -28.11
C ARG A 98 -18.18 8.94 -28.71
N SER A 99 -18.58 7.70 -28.48
CA SER A 99 -18.44 6.56 -29.39
C SER A 99 -17.04 6.26 -29.91
N GLY A 100 -16.30 5.44 -29.14
CA GLY A 100 -15.52 4.36 -29.74
C GLY A 100 -16.48 3.32 -30.32
N CYS A 101 -17.09 3.64 -31.47
CA CYS A 101 -17.78 2.68 -32.32
C CYS A 101 -17.96 3.26 -33.73
N GLY A 102 -17.38 2.55 -34.69
CA GLY A 102 -17.58 2.69 -36.14
C GLY A 102 -16.53 3.55 -36.83
N SER A 103 -16.05 3.25 -38.04
CA SER A 103 -16.33 2.17 -38.99
C SER A 103 -15.67 2.59 -40.32
N ARG A 104 -15.35 1.61 -41.17
CA ARG A 104 -15.63 1.50 -42.63
C ARG A 104 -14.68 0.42 -43.16
N GLU A 105 -15.15 -0.54 -43.93
CA GLU A 105 -15.73 -0.28 -45.26
C GLU A 105 -16.73 -1.37 -45.67
N ALA A 106 -17.80 -0.95 -46.34
CA ALA A 106 -18.68 -1.82 -47.11
C ALA A 106 -18.81 -1.27 -48.54
N SER A 107 -19.01 -2.20 -49.48
CA SER A 107 -19.37 -2.08 -50.89
C SER A 107 -18.24 -2.03 -51.93
N ARG A 108 -17.90 -3.23 -52.43
CA ARG A 108 -18.32 -3.69 -53.77
C ARG A 108 -18.53 -5.19 -53.76
#